data_AF-A0A960PA53-F1
#
_entry.id   AF-A0A960PA53-F1
#
_cell.length_a   1.000
_cell.length_b   1.000
_cell.length_c   1.000
_cell.angle_alpha   90.00
_cell.angle_beta   90.00
_cell.angle_gamma   90.00
#
_symmetry.space_group_name_H-M   'P 1'
#
loop_
_entity.id
_entity.type
_entity.pdbx_description
1 polymer ?
#
loop_
_entity_poly.entity_id
_entity_poly.type
_entity_poly.pdbx_seq_one_letter_code
_entity_poly.pdbx_strand_id
1 'polypeptide(L)'
;MIRYTQLVHSWRVAMLALLATAAFAGSSGEQVTIRGHVVADKPVTLHSDETVKLIGEDGKTYALVVEADSYHTLHDPELAGRLWEIVGNPLEGGRFEVRQLFTIVDGVRHKVSYYCMICHIVSYRPGQCMCCQEKVDLREEVYSEQ
;
A
#
# COMPACT_ATOMS: atom_id res chain seq x y z
N MET A 1 52.88 52.75 48.98
CA MET A 1 51.92 53.52 48.17
C MET A 1 50.77 52.62 47.78
N ILE A 2 49.58 53.21 47.66
CA ILE A 2 48.25 52.62 47.87
C ILE A 2 47.84 51.59 46.80
N ARG A 3 47.34 50.43 47.25
CA ARG A 3 46.46 49.51 46.50
C ARG A 3 45.08 50.14 46.39
N TYR A 4 44.47 50.19 45.22
CA TYR A 4 43.02 50.20 44.94
C TYR A 4 42.92 50.17 43.40
N THR A 5 42.20 49.24 42.75
CA THR A 5 40.91 49.53 42.09
C THR A 5 40.33 48.20 41.56
N GLN A 6 39.29 47.72 42.26
CA GLN A 6 38.00 47.22 41.75
C GLN A 6 37.92 45.84 41.05
N LEU A 7 37.26 44.85 41.68
CA LEU A 7 35.79 44.62 41.80
C LEU A 7 35.23 43.86 40.58
N VAL A 8 35.15 42.54 40.77
CA VAL A 8 34.01 41.66 40.42
C VAL A 8 32.76 42.43 40.01
N HIS A 9 32.20 42.14 38.83
CA HIS A 9 30.75 42.10 38.59
C HIS A 9 30.44 41.12 37.45
N SER A 10 29.76 40.04 37.83
CA SER A 10 29.00 39.14 36.97
C SER A 10 28.17 39.89 35.94
N TRP A 11 28.17 39.44 34.69
CA TRP A 11 26.96 39.53 33.89
C TRP A 11 26.80 38.34 32.94
N ARG A 12 25.76 37.57 33.26
CA ARG A 12 25.13 36.55 32.42
C ARG A 12 24.64 37.22 31.14
N VAL A 13 25.03 36.73 29.97
CA VAL A 13 24.21 36.91 28.76
C VAL A 13 23.84 35.53 28.26
N ALA A 14 22.52 35.36 28.19
CA ALA A 14 21.79 34.12 28.09
C ALA A 14 21.88 33.52 26.69
N MET A 15 21.91 32.18 26.67
CA MET A 15 21.47 31.34 25.57
C MET A 15 20.11 31.79 25.04
N LEU A 16 19.98 31.89 23.71
CA LEU A 16 18.71 31.75 22.99
C LEU A 16 19.01 31.19 21.59
N ALA A 17 19.26 29.89 21.53
CA ALA A 17 19.23 29.13 20.29
C ALA A 17 17.75 28.86 19.95
N LEU A 18 17.16 29.68 19.09
CA LEU A 18 15.86 29.40 18.47
C LEU A 18 16.05 28.29 17.42
N LEU A 19 15.96 27.04 17.85
CA LEU A 19 15.75 25.91 16.95
C LEU A 19 14.24 25.83 16.63
N ALA A 20 13.82 26.47 15.54
CA ALA A 20 12.50 26.26 14.96
C ALA A 20 12.41 24.83 14.42
N THR A 21 11.90 23.90 15.23
CA THR A 21 11.61 22.54 14.79
C THR A 21 10.34 22.59 13.94
N ALA A 22 10.50 22.65 12.62
CA ALA A 22 9.40 22.41 11.70
C ALA A 22 9.01 20.93 11.79
N ALA A 23 8.00 20.62 12.61
CA ALA A 23 7.37 19.32 12.64
C ALA A 23 6.58 19.15 11.34
N PHE A 24 7.19 18.54 10.33
CA PHE A 24 6.47 17.95 9.21
C PHE A 24 5.67 16.76 9.76
N ALA A 25 4.47 17.03 10.26
CA ALA A 25 3.47 16.00 10.47
C ALA A 25 2.94 15.57 9.11
N GLY A 26 3.65 14.64 8.46
CA GLY A 26 3.05 13.85 7.40
C GLY A 26 1.91 13.06 8.02
N SER A 27 0.67 13.44 7.75
CA SER A 27 -0.50 12.67 8.14
C SER A 27 -0.54 11.40 7.29
N SER A 28 0.24 10.39 7.70
CA SER A 28 0.00 9.02 7.30
C SER A 28 -1.35 8.64 7.91
N GLY A 29 -2.42 8.73 7.13
CA GLY A 29 -3.71 8.18 7.52
C GLY A 29 -3.53 6.74 7.99
N GLU A 30 -4.27 6.35 9.02
CA GLU A 30 -4.23 4.99 9.55
C GLU A 30 -4.70 4.02 8.46
N GLN A 31 -3.81 3.11 8.04
CA GLN A 31 -4.17 2.08 7.07
C GLN A 31 -5.06 1.05 7.75
N VAL A 32 -6.17 0.74 7.10
CA VAL A 32 -7.15 -0.26 7.54
C VAL A 32 -6.96 -1.53 6.72
N THR A 33 -7.21 -2.67 7.35
CA THR A 33 -7.23 -3.98 6.68
C THR A 33 -8.66 -4.45 6.53
N ILE A 34 -9.05 -4.86 5.33
CA ILE A 34 -10.35 -5.48 5.03
C ILE A 34 -10.14 -6.87 4.43
N ARG A 35 -10.95 -7.84 4.86
CA ARG A 35 -10.98 -9.19 4.28
C ARG A 35 -12.28 -9.41 3.56
N GLY A 36 -12.24 -10.07 2.40
CA GLY A 36 -13.44 -10.32 1.63
C GLY A 36 -13.20 -10.99 0.28
N HIS A 37 -14.27 -11.13 -0.50
CA HIS A 37 -14.23 -11.68 -1.84
C HIS A 37 -14.45 -10.59 -2.88
N VAL A 38 -13.63 -10.62 -3.93
CA VAL A 38 -13.77 -9.71 -5.07
C VAL A 38 -14.96 -10.16 -5.91
N VAL A 39 -15.82 -9.21 -6.24
CA VAL A 39 -16.89 -9.39 -7.22
C VAL A 39 -16.53 -8.56 -8.45
N ALA A 40 -15.95 -9.24 -9.44
CA ALA A 40 -15.71 -8.68 -10.76
C ALA A 40 -17.01 -8.81 -11.56
N ASP A 41 -17.83 -7.75 -11.58
CA ASP A 41 -19.17 -7.80 -12.19
C ASP A 41 -19.11 -8.04 -13.72
N LYS A 42 -18.03 -7.62 -14.44
CA LYS A 42 -17.85 -7.82 -15.90
C LYS A 42 -16.37 -7.74 -16.34
N PRO A 43 -15.99 -8.30 -17.52
CA PRO A 43 -14.72 -7.97 -18.15
C PRO A 43 -14.73 -6.50 -18.59
N VAL A 44 -13.89 -5.69 -17.94
CA VAL A 44 -13.80 -4.25 -18.20
C VAL A 44 -13.02 -3.96 -19.47
N THR A 45 -13.60 -3.14 -20.33
CA THR A 45 -12.86 -2.38 -21.32
C THR A 45 -12.06 -1.30 -20.60
N LEU A 46 -10.74 -1.28 -20.78
CA LEU A 46 -9.88 -0.13 -20.44
C LEU A 46 -10.65 1.15 -20.83
N HIS A 47 -11.08 1.96 -19.85
CA HIS A 47 -11.91 3.19 -19.94
C HIS A 47 -13.35 3.14 -19.41
N SER A 48 -13.87 2.03 -18.86
CA SER A 48 -15.12 2.11 -18.07
C SER A 48 -14.83 2.45 -16.61
N ASP A 49 -15.61 3.36 -16.04
CA ASP A 49 -15.66 3.70 -14.61
C ASP A 49 -16.10 2.52 -13.69
N GLU A 50 -16.06 1.28 -14.19
CA GLU A 50 -16.43 0.08 -13.44
C GLU A 50 -15.42 -0.16 -12.33
N THR A 51 -15.89 0.10 -11.11
CA THR A 51 -15.13 0.02 -9.87
C THR A 51 -15.09 -1.42 -9.40
N VAL A 52 -13.91 -1.96 -9.11
CA VAL A 52 -13.78 -3.30 -8.52
C VAL A 52 -14.45 -3.29 -7.16
N LYS A 53 -15.34 -4.26 -6.88
CA LYS A 53 -16.01 -4.35 -5.59
C LYS A 53 -15.44 -5.48 -4.76
N LEU A 54 -15.30 -5.23 -3.46
CA LEU A 54 -15.03 -6.27 -2.46
C LEU A 54 -16.25 -6.39 -1.57
N ILE A 55 -16.75 -7.61 -1.40
CA ILE A 55 -17.70 -7.94 -0.32
C ILE A 55 -16.86 -8.37 0.88
N GLY A 56 -16.84 -7.52 1.90
CA GLY A 56 -16.13 -7.79 3.14
C GLY A 56 -16.77 -8.92 3.95
N GLU A 57 -15.99 -9.59 4.78
CA GLU A 57 -16.48 -10.56 5.77
C GLU A 57 -17.44 -9.91 6.79
N ASP A 58 -17.36 -8.58 6.94
CA ASP A 58 -18.29 -7.77 7.74
C ASP A 58 -19.64 -7.52 7.03
N GLY A 59 -19.83 -8.06 5.83
CA GLY A 59 -21.03 -7.90 5.00
C GLY A 59 -21.12 -6.56 4.26
N LYS A 60 -20.14 -5.66 4.40
CA LYS A 60 -20.13 -4.38 3.67
C LYS A 60 -19.55 -4.56 2.27
N THR A 61 -19.99 -3.72 1.35
CA THR A 61 -19.41 -3.63 0.00
C THR A 61 -18.48 -2.43 -0.07
N TYR A 62 -17.26 -2.65 -0.54
CA TYR A 62 -16.24 -1.62 -0.71
C TYR A 62 -15.96 -1.41 -2.20
N ALA A 63 -16.02 -0.16 -2.66
CA ALA A 63 -15.61 0.21 -4.02
C ALA A 63 -14.09 0.48 -4.04
N LEU A 64 -13.32 -0.46 -4.58
CA LEU A 64 -11.86 -0.40 -4.57
C LEU A 64 -11.35 0.59 -5.61
N VAL A 65 -10.49 1.50 -5.17
CA VAL A 65 -9.70 2.39 -6.01
C VAL A 65 -8.32 1.77 -6.12
N VAL A 66 -8.00 1.27 -7.31
CA VAL A 66 -6.80 0.47 -7.60
C VAL A 66 -6.03 1.07 -8.75
N GLU A 67 -4.72 0.84 -8.76
CA GLU A 67 -3.88 1.09 -9.93
C GLU A 67 -4.12 0.03 -11.03
N ALA A 68 -3.70 0.31 -12.26
CA ALA A 68 -3.94 -0.56 -13.41
C ALA A 68 -3.42 -2.00 -13.22
N ASP A 69 -2.25 -2.18 -12.62
CA ASP A 69 -1.66 -3.50 -12.40
C ASP A 69 -2.45 -4.32 -11.36
N SER A 70 -2.87 -3.66 -10.28
CA SER A 70 -3.75 -4.26 -9.27
C SER A 70 -5.12 -4.60 -9.84
N TYR A 71 -5.64 -3.74 -10.72
CA TYR A 71 -6.89 -3.96 -11.43
C TYR A 71 -6.86 -5.28 -12.23
N HIS A 72 -5.80 -5.51 -13.00
CA HIS A 72 -5.65 -6.75 -13.77
C HIS A 72 -5.54 -7.98 -12.87
N THR A 73 -4.85 -7.86 -11.74
CA THR A 73 -4.70 -8.95 -10.77
C THR A 73 -6.04 -9.35 -10.13
N LEU A 74 -6.86 -8.38 -9.76
CA LEU A 74 -8.18 -8.62 -9.17
C LEU A 74 -9.19 -9.23 -10.16
N HIS A 75 -8.90 -9.18 -11.46
CA HIS A 75 -9.70 -9.79 -12.54
C HIS A 75 -9.09 -11.07 -13.10
N ASP A 76 -8.00 -11.57 -12.52
CA ASP A 76 -7.41 -12.82 -12.98
C ASP A 76 -8.37 -13.99 -12.69
N PRO A 77 -8.82 -14.74 -13.70
CA PRO A 77 -9.70 -15.90 -13.50
C PRO A 77 -9.08 -16.99 -12.63
N GLU A 78 -7.74 -17.11 -12.59
CA GLU A 78 -7.03 -18.06 -11.71
C GLU A 78 -7.18 -17.69 -10.21
N LEU A 79 -7.55 -16.43 -9.92
CA LEU A 79 -7.80 -15.88 -8.58
C LEU A 79 -9.30 -15.69 -8.26
N ALA A 80 -10.20 -16.15 -9.14
CA ALA A 80 -11.63 -16.05 -8.93
C ALA A 80 -12.05 -16.79 -7.64
N GLY A 81 -12.85 -16.12 -6.81
CA GLY A 81 -13.35 -16.69 -5.55
C GLY A 81 -12.33 -16.76 -4.41
N ARG A 82 -11.08 -16.30 -4.60
CA ARG A 82 -10.10 -16.23 -3.52
C ARG A 82 -10.57 -15.29 -2.40
N LEU A 83 -10.19 -15.63 -1.17
CA LEU A 83 -10.29 -14.71 -0.04
C LEU A 83 -9.14 -13.73 -0.15
N TRP A 84 -9.48 -12.45 -0.19
CA TRP A 84 -8.53 -11.36 -0.25
C TRP A 84 -8.40 -10.70 1.11
N GLU A 85 -7.19 -10.26 1.41
CA GLU A 85 -6.94 -9.28 2.43
C GLU A 85 -6.31 -8.05 1.78
N ILE A 86 -6.99 -6.91 1.95
CA ILE A 86 -6.65 -5.65 1.32
C ILE A 86 -6.28 -4.67 2.41
N VAL A 87 -5.10 -4.07 2.29
CA VAL A 87 -4.62 -3.01 3.19
C VAL A 87 -4.68 -1.69 2.44
N GLY A 88 -5.19 -0.64 3.08
CA GLY A 88 -5.31 0.66 2.44
C GLY A 88 -6.06 1.68 3.25
N ASN A 89 -6.54 2.73 2.59
CA ASN A 89 -7.19 3.85 3.26
C ASN A 89 -8.68 3.91 2.89
N PRO A 90 -9.59 4.00 3.88
CA PRO A 90 -10.99 4.32 3.57
C PRO A 90 -11.09 5.72 2.98
N LEU A 91 -11.92 5.88 1.96
CA LEU A 91 -12.26 7.14 1.33
C LEU A 91 -13.74 7.46 1.56
N GLU A 92 -14.13 8.70 1.29
CA GLU A 92 -15.54 9.10 1.34
C GLU A 92 -16.40 8.30 0.36
N GLY A 93 -17.68 8.10 0.72
CA GLY A 93 -18.66 7.43 -0.15
C GLY A 93 -18.48 5.92 -0.27
N GLY A 94 -17.84 5.25 0.71
CA GLY A 94 -17.67 3.79 0.71
C GLY A 94 -16.58 3.30 -0.26
N ARG A 95 -15.75 4.22 -0.75
CA ARG A 95 -14.57 3.90 -1.55
C ARG A 95 -13.42 3.49 -0.65
N PHE A 96 -12.51 2.68 -1.19
CA PHE A 96 -11.35 2.20 -0.47
C PHE A 96 -10.12 2.25 -1.37
N GLU A 97 -9.14 3.09 -1.02
CA GLU A 97 -7.87 3.15 -1.72
C GLU A 97 -7.00 1.96 -1.36
N VAL A 98 -6.69 1.13 -2.34
CA VAL A 98 -5.87 -0.07 -2.15
C VAL A 98 -4.39 0.31 -2.12
N ARG A 99 -3.67 -0.11 -1.08
CA ARG A 99 -2.22 0.04 -0.95
C ARG A 99 -1.48 -1.29 -1.05
N GLN A 100 -2.06 -2.36 -0.52
CA GLN A 100 -1.53 -3.71 -0.63
C GLN A 100 -2.65 -4.72 -0.82
N LEU A 101 -2.35 -5.80 -1.53
CA LEU A 101 -3.25 -6.90 -1.84
C LEU A 101 -2.58 -8.22 -1.51
N PHE A 102 -3.27 -9.04 -0.75
CA PHE A 102 -2.85 -10.40 -0.42
C PHE A 102 -4.00 -11.37 -0.66
N THR A 103 -3.68 -12.55 -1.16
CA THR A 103 -4.61 -13.68 -1.06
C THR A 103 -4.40 -14.38 0.28
N ILE A 104 -5.46 -14.99 0.80
CA ILE A 104 -5.39 -15.82 1.99
C ILE A 104 -5.52 -17.28 1.56
N VAL A 105 -4.47 -18.06 1.80
CA VAL A 105 -4.43 -19.51 1.57
C VAL A 105 -4.07 -20.16 2.89
N ASP A 106 -4.91 -21.08 3.36
CA ASP A 106 -4.78 -21.77 4.66
C ASP A 106 -4.56 -20.81 5.84
N GLY A 107 -5.22 -19.65 5.80
CA GLY A 107 -5.14 -18.61 6.85
C GLY A 107 -3.87 -17.75 6.81
N VAL A 108 -2.99 -17.95 5.82
CA VAL A 108 -1.72 -17.24 5.68
C VAL A 108 -1.79 -16.25 4.51
N ARG A 109 -1.22 -15.05 4.72
CA ARG A 109 -1.07 -14.03 3.66
C ARG A 109 -0.11 -14.52 2.59
N HIS A 110 -0.55 -14.46 1.34
CA HIS A 110 0.28 -14.70 0.18
C HIS A 110 0.34 -13.45 -0.68
N LYS A 111 1.54 -13.09 -1.11
CA LYS A 111 1.75 -12.07 -2.14
C LYS A 111 1.49 -12.71 -3.50
N VAL A 112 0.62 -12.08 -4.27
CA VAL A 112 0.38 -12.45 -5.66
C VAL A 112 1.45 -11.83 -6.55
N SER A 113 2.05 -12.64 -7.42
CA SER A 113 3.01 -12.20 -8.42
C SER A 113 2.88 -13.02 -9.69
N TYR A 114 3.39 -12.50 -10.80
CA TYR A 114 3.44 -13.24 -12.06
C TYR A 114 4.89 -13.41 -12.47
N TYR A 115 5.32 -14.63 -12.77
CA TYR A 115 6.71 -14.92 -13.06
C TYR A 115 6.90 -15.46 -14.48
N CYS A 116 7.87 -14.93 -15.20
CA CYS A 116 8.26 -15.46 -16.51
C CYS A 116 9.42 -16.44 -16.36
N MET A 117 9.21 -17.71 -16.72
CA MET A 117 10.25 -18.75 -16.66
C MET A 117 11.37 -18.57 -17.69
N ILE A 118 11.11 -17.83 -18.77
CA ILE A 118 12.12 -17.61 -19.83
C ILE A 118 13.04 -16.44 -19.47
N CYS A 119 12.45 -15.30 -19.10
CA CYS A 119 13.19 -14.09 -18.77
C CYS A 119 13.68 -14.06 -17.31
N HIS A 120 13.18 -14.95 -16.45
CA HIS A 120 13.45 -14.98 -15.02
C HIS A 120 13.12 -13.67 -14.29
N ILE A 121 12.01 -13.02 -14.66
CA ILE A 121 11.54 -11.75 -14.09
C ILE A 121 10.12 -11.84 -13.57
N VAL A 122 9.77 -10.93 -12.64
CA VAL A 122 8.39 -10.71 -12.18
C VAL A 122 7.70 -9.72 -13.12
N SER A 123 6.50 -10.07 -13.56
CA SER A 123 5.55 -9.20 -14.26
C SER A 123 4.54 -8.63 -13.28
N TYR A 124 4.14 -7.38 -13.52
CA TYR A 124 3.15 -6.68 -12.69
C TYR A 124 1.70 -7.05 -13.03
N ARG A 125 1.47 -7.74 -14.16
CA ARG A 125 0.15 -8.10 -14.65
C ARG A 125 0.12 -9.53 -15.24
N PRO A 126 -1.04 -10.20 -15.22
CA PRO A 126 -1.24 -11.49 -15.87
C PRO A 126 -1.14 -11.41 -17.40
N GLY A 127 -1.00 -12.57 -18.04
CA GLY A 127 -1.01 -12.72 -19.50
C GLY A 127 0.38 -13.00 -20.08
N GLN A 128 0.85 -12.14 -20.99
CA GLN A 128 2.11 -12.31 -21.70
C GLN A 128 3.21 -11.43 -21.12
N CYS A 129 4.42 -11.99 -21.04
CA CYS A 129 5.63 -11.28 -20.64
C CYS A 129 5.95 -10.17 -21.66
N MET A 130 6.18 -8.95 -21.19
CA MET A 130 6.53 -7.83 -22.07
C MET A 130 7.84 -8.02 -22.85
N CYS A 131 8.75 -8.85 -22.35
CA CYS A 131 10.06 -9.07 -22.96
C CYS A 131 10.05 -10.17 -24.03
N CYS A 132 9.57 -11.37 -23.68
CA CYS A 132 9.61 -12.54 -24.58
C CYS A 132 8.24 -12.96 -25.14
N GLN A 133 7.16 -12.30 -24.71
CA GLN A 133 5.76 -12.60 -25.10
C GLN A 133 5.24 -13.98 -24.66
N GLU A 134 6.02 -14.77 -23.91
CA GLU A 134 5.57 -16.03 -23.33
C GLU A 134 4.58 -15.82 -22.18
N LYS A 135 3.73 -16.81 -21.89
CA LYS A 135 2.81 -16.76 -20.74
C LYS A 135 3.60 -16.61 -19.43
N VAL A 136 3.12 -15.74 -18.55
CA VAL A 136 3.60 -15.65 -17.16
C VAL A 136 2.80 -16.58 -16.24
N ASP A 137 3.49 -17.19 -15.29
CA ASP A 137 2.89 -18.09 -14.30
C ASP A 137 2.46 -17.30 -13.06
N LEU A 138 1.22 -17.49 -12.63
CA LEU A 138 0.72 -16.98 -11.35
C LEU A 138 1.46 -17.67 -10.19
N ARG A 139 1.92 -16.87 -9.22
CA ARG A 139 2.54 -17.34 -7.99
C ARG A 139 1.91 -16.66 -6.78
N GLU A 140 1.51 -17.48 -5.82
CA GLU A 140 1.08 -17.06 -4.48
C GLU A 140 2.19 -17.46 -3.51
N GLU A 141 2.99 -16.50 -3.06
CA GLU A 141 4.15 -16.74 -2.17
C GLU A 141 3.84 -16.25 -0.76
N VAL A 142 4.16 -17.05 0.27
CA VAL A 142 3.93 -16.66 1.67
C VAL A 142 4.57 -15.30 1.95
N TYR A 143 3.78 -14.36 2.44
CA TYR A 143 4.25 -13.03 2.80
C TYR A 143 4.69 -13.01 4.26
N SER A 144 5.99 -12.78 4.48
CA SER A 144 6.55 -12.41 5.78
C SER A 144 6.95 -10.94 5.75
N GLU A 145 6.44 -10.14 6.68
CA GLU A 145 6.84 -8.74 6.86
C GLU A 145 8.35 -8.70 7.18
N GLN A 146 9.14 -8.04 6.32
CA GLN A 146 10.61 -7.98 6.40
C GLN A 146 11.09 -6.70 7.08
#